data_AF-A0A2J7VRF5-F1
#
_entry.id   AF-A0A2J7VRF5-F1
#
_cell.length_a   1.000
_cell.length_b   1.000
_cell.length_c   1.000
_cell.angle_alpha   90.00
_cell.angle_beta   90.00
_cell.angle_gamma   90.00
#
_symmetry.space_group_name_H-M   'P 1'
#
loop_
_entity.id
_entity.type
_entity.pdbx_description
1 polymer ?
#
loop_
_entity_poly.entity_id
_entity_poly.type
_entity_poly.pdbx_seq_one_letter_code
_entity_poly.pdbx_strand_id
1 'polypeptide(L)'
;MDHNALIAHIETALRSIMHARFYETERGFQGALLAALREHVPTQFLSDQTIIEQEYQKRLDRHGLKIRPDIIIHEPFDETQHGGRDDGNVAVIELKLKGSQADAQEDFESLVAMMDVLAYPIGIFVNIASGHTHAGALPETAKGRITCFAVLLETDGVKVLREP
;
A
#
# COMPACT_ATOMS: atom_id res chain seq x y z
N MET A 1 15.07 -5.58 -6.18
CA MET A 1 14.51 -5.71 -4.81
C MET A 1 13.72 -7.00 -4.74
N ASP A 2 13.82 -7.77 -3.66
CA ASP A 2 12.99 -8.98 -3.49
C ASP A 2 11.58 -8.58 -3.04
N HIS A 3 10.58 -8.78 -3.89
CA HIS A 3 9.20 -8.42 -3.61
C HIS A 3 8.70 -9.13 -2.34
N ASN A 4 9.02 -10.41 -2.14
CA ASN A 4 8.54 -11.16 -0.98
C ASN A 4 9.10 -10.60 0.33
N ALA A 5 10.35 -10.14 0.31
CA ALA A 5 10.97 -9.48 1.46
C ALA A 5 10.30 -8.13 1.77
N LEU A 6 9.97 -7.33 0.75
CA LEU A 6 9.22 -6.08 0.96
C LEU A 6 7.86 -6.36 1.61
N ILE A 7 7.11 -7.34 1.10
CA ILE A 7 5.83 -7.72 1.69
C ILE A 7 5.97 -8.18 3.15
N ALA A 8 7.04 -8.91 3.48
CA ALA A 8 7.31 -9.32 4.86
C ALA A 8 7.63 -8.12 5.79
N HIS A 9 8.34 -7.11 5.29
CA HIS A 9 8.55 -5.86 6.04
C HIS A 9 7.24 -5.08 6.23
N ILE A 10 6.39 -5.01 5.22
CA ILE A 10 5.06 -4.40 5.32
C ILE A 10 4.21 -5.15 6.35
N GLU A 11 4.21 -6.48 6.33
CA GLU A 11 3.49 -7.29 7.32
C GLU A 11 4.00 -7.01 8.75
N THR A 12 5.32 -6.88 8.92
CA THR A 12 5.93 -6.51 10.21
C THR A 12 5.48 -5.12 10.66
N ALA A 13 5.45 -4.14 9.75
CA ALA A 13 4.96 -2.80 10.04
C ALA A 13 3.48 -2.78 10.43
N LEU A 14 2.63 -3.57 9.77
CA LEU A 14 1.21 -3.68 10.14
C LEU A 14 1.04 -4.25 11.55
N ARG A 15 1.86 -5.26 11.92
CA ARG A 15 1.82 -5.89 13.25
C ARG A 15 2.24 -4.95 14.39
N SER A 16 3.04 -3.91 14.12
CA SER A 16 3.50 -2.99 15.17
C SER A 16 2.51 -1.87 15.51
N ILE A 17 1.43 -1.70 14.72
CA ILE A 17 0.41 -0.66 14.94
C ILE A 17 -0.59 -1.12 16.02
N MET A 18 -0.26 -0.91 17.29
CA MET A 18 -1.06 -1.43 18.42
C MET A 18 -2.05 -0.44 19.03
N HIS A 19 -1.91 0.87 18.77
CA HIS A 19 -2.73 1.86 19.46
C HIS A 19 -4.15 1.95 18.87
N ALA A 20 -5.18 1.66 19.67
CA ALA A 20 -6.58 1.57 19.25
C ALA A 20 -7.08 2.77 18.42
N ARG A 21 -6.69 3.99 18.79
CA ARG A 21 -7.02 5.22 18.05
C ARG A 21 -6.71 5.16 16.55
N PHE A 22 -5.67 4.42 16.14
CA PHE A 22 -5.33 4.31 14.72
C PHE A 22 -6.33 3.47 13.92
N TYR A 23 -7.13 2.63 14.58
CA TYR A 23 -8.16 1.79 13.95
C TYR A 23 -9.53 2.49 13.85
N GLU A 24 -9.63 3.77 14.25
CA GLU A 24 -10.88 4.53 14.20
C GLU A 24 -11.11 5.21 12.85
N THR A 25 -10.04 5.50 12.09
CA THR A 25 -10.11 6.20 10.79
C THR A 25 -9.01 5.71 9.85
N GLU A 26 -9.26 5.72 8.54
CA GLU A 26 -8.26 5.40 7.51
C GLU A 26 -7.05 6.33 7.61
N ARG A 27 -7.28 7.65 7.72
CA ARG A 27 -6.21 8.64 7.87
C ARG A 27 -5.36 8.42 9.13
N GLY A 28 -5.99 8.02 10.24
CA GLY A 28 -5.28 7.68 11.47
C GLY A 28 -4.36 6.48 11.26
N PHE A 29 -4.87 5.43 10.62
CA PHE A 29 -4.11 4.24 10.30
C PHE A 29 -2.99 4.52 9.29
N GLN A 30 -3.27 5.30 8.24
CA GLN A 30 -2.30 5.74 7.23
C GLN A 30 -1.09 6.44 7.86
N GLY A 31 -1.33 7.35 8.80
CA GLY A 31 -0.25 8.03 9.53
C GLY A 31 0.61 7.06 10.34
N ALA A 32 -0.01 6.12 11.03
CA ALA A 32 0.69 5.10 11.82
C ALA A 32 1.47 4.12 10.92
N LEU A 33 0.87 3.68 9.82
CA LEU A 33 1.51 2.80 8.85
C LEU A 33 2.70 3.48 8.18
N LEU A 34 2.59 4.75 7.82
CA LEU A 34 3.73 5.50 7.28
C LEU A 34 4.92 5.50 8.25
N ALA A 35 4.67 5.74 9.54
CA ALA A 35 5.71 5.72 10.56
C ALA A 35 6.30 4.31 10.74
N ALA A 36 5.44 3.29 10.84
CA ALA A 36 5.87 1.90 10.99
C ALA A 36 6.67 1.39 9.79
N LEU A 37 6.28 1.75 8.56
CA LEU A 37 7.03 1.38 7.35
C LEU A 37 8.44 2.00 7.36
N ARG A 38 8.58 3.26 7.77
CA ARG A 38 9.90 3.91 7.89
C ARG A 38 10.79 3.29 8.96
N GLU A 39 10.20 2.68 9.99
CA GLU A 39 10.93 1.98 11.04
C GLU A 39 11.32 0.55 10.65
N HIS A 40 10.41 -0.18 9.98
CA HIS A 40 10.54 -1.62 9.77
C HIS A 40 10.98 -2.03 8.37
N VAL A 41 10.95 -1.12 7.38
CA VAL A 41 11.59 -1.33 6.08
C VAL A 41 13.03 -0.80 6.19
N PRO A 42 14.05 -1.67 6.19
CA PRO A 42 15.43 -1.22 6.37
C PRO A 42 15.84 -0.26 5.26
N THR A 43 16.55 0.82 5.59
CA THR A 43 17.03 1.78 4.59
C THR A 43 17.94 1.11 3.57
N GLN A 44 18.77 0.13 3.97
CA GLN A 44 19.59 -0.65 3.05
C GLN A 44 18.81 -1.66 2.17
N PHE A 45 17.53 -1.91 2.47
CA PHE A 45 16.69 -2.79 1.66
C PHE A 45 16.11 -2.07 0.44
N LEU A 46 15.81 -0.78 0.60
CA LEU A 46 15.44 0.11 -0.49
C LEU A 46 16.69 0.75 -1.09
N SER A 47 16.57 1.40 -2.25
CA SER A 47 17.67 2.25 -2.73
C SER A 47 17.78 3.50 -1.86
N ASP A 48 18.97 4.11 -1.81
CA ASP A 48 19.20 5.36 -1.05
C ASP A 48 18.30 6.53 -1.51
N GLN A 49 17.74 6.44 -2.72
CA GLN A 49 16.85 7.44 -3.30
C GLN A 49 15.37 7.11 -3.07
N THR A 50 15.04 5.90 -2.61
CA THR A 50 13.65 5.49 -2.39
C THR A 50 13.10 6.20 -1.16
N ILE A 51 11.92 6.80 -1.31
CA ILE A 51 11.16 7.41 -0.24
C ILE A 51 9.82 6.68 -0.04
N ILE A 52 9.33 6.71 1.20
CA ILE A 52 7.99 6.26 1.58
C ILE A 52 7.20 7.51 1.96
N GLU A 53 6.15 7.79 1.21
CA GLU A 53 5.36 9.01 1.39
C GLU A 53 3.85 8.74 1.31
N GLN A 54 3.10 9.56 2.03
CA GLN A 54 1.69 9.77 1.70
C GLN A 54 1.67 10.59 0.43
N GLU A 55 1.12 10.08 -0.65
CA GLU A 55 1.09 10.87 -1.87
C GLU A 55 0.21 12.10 -1.63
N TYR A 56 0.73 13.33 -1.80
CA TYR A 56 -0.05 14.57 -1.76
C TYR A 56 -0.50 14.94 -3.18
N GLN A 57 -1.73 15.44 -3.32
CA GLN A 57 -2.42 15.69 -4.58
C GLN A 57 -1.55 16.46 -5.60
N LYS A 58 -0.97 15.76 -6.59
CA LYS A 58 -0.42 16.38 -7.80
C LYS A 58 -1.59 16.78 -8.68
N ARG A 59 -1.52 17.98 -9.22
CA ARG A 59 -2.63 18.69 -9.88
C ARG A 59 -3.24 17.84 -11.01
N LEU A 60 -4.58 17.92 -11.14
CA LEU A 60 -5.50 17.16 -12.02
C LEU A 60 -5.08 17.02 -13.50
N ASP A 61 -4.12 17.82 -13.95
CA ASP A 61 -3.80 18.12 -15.33
C ASP A 61 -2.83 17.15 -16.03
N ARG A 62 -2.28 16.12 -15.34
CA ARG A 62 -1.11 15.40 -15.90
C ARG A 62 -1.18 13.87 -16.06
N HIS A 63 -2.10 13.16 -15.41
CA HIS A 63 -2.14 11.68 -15.47
C HIS A 63 -3.49 11.09 -15.88
N GLY A 64 -4.53 11.90 -16.11
CA GLY A 64 -5.85 11.43 -16.56
C GLY A 64 -6.65 10.60 -15.54
N LEU A 65 -6.03 10.16 -14.44
CA LEU A 65 -6.64 9.47 -13.31
C LEU A 65 -6.98 10.46 -12.18
N LYS A 66 -8.20 10.34 -11.63
CA LYS A 66 -8.64 11.04 -10.41
C LYS A 66 -8.51 10.17 -9.16
N ILE A 67 -7.66 9.15 -9.22
CA ILE A 67 -7.43 8.17 -8.15
C ILE A 67 -6.11 8.53 -7.48
N ARG A 68 -6.08 8.51 -6.15
CA ARG A 68 -4.93 8.87 -5.33
C ARG A 68 -4.64 7.73 -4.37
N PRO A 69 -3.42 7.19 -4.36
CA PRO A 69 -3.07 6.16 -3.39
C PRO A 69 -2.86 6.75 -2.00
N ASP A 70 -3.04 5.93 -0.98
CA ASP A 70 -2.79 6.33 0.40
C ASP A 70 -1.30 6.45 0.71
N ILE A 71 -0.51 5.47 0.29
CA ILE A 71 0.95 5.45 0.51
C ILE A 71 1.63 4.94 -0.75
N ILE A 72 2.73 5.59 -1.13
CA ILE A 72 3.60 5.14 -2.21
C ILE A 72 5.02 4.92 -1.69
N ILE A 73 5.69 3.95 -2.31
CA ILE A 73 7.11 3.68 -2.16
C ILE A 73 7.72 3.86 -3.55
N HIS A 74 8.60 4.84 -3.71
CA HIS A 74 9.21 5.14 -4.99
C HIS A 74 10.51 5.92 -4.87
N GLU A 75 11.29 5.97 -5.94
CA GLU A 75 12.35 6.95 -6.14
C GLU A 75 11.74 8.19 -6.81
N PRO A 76 11.93 9.40 -6.26
CA PRO A 76 11.49 10.61 -6.93
C PRO A 76 12.13 10.76 -8.31
N PHE A 77 11.33 11.14 -9.30
CA PHE A 77 11.81 11.30 -10.67
C PHE A 77 12.99 12.28 -10.75
N ASP A 78 14.08 11.77 -11.32
CA ASP A 78 15.32 12.48 -11.67
C ASP A 78 15.64 12.20 -13.14
N GLU A 79 15.59 13.24 -13.98
CA GLU A 79 15.82 13.16 -15.43
C GLU A 79 17.22 12.67 -15.83
N THR A 80 18.19 12.69 -14.90
CA THR A 80 19.55 12.20 -15.14
C THR A 80 19.71 10.71 -14.85
N GLN A 81 18.78 10.13 -14.09
CA GLN A 81 18.81 8.73 -13.64
C GLN A 81 17.68 7.88 -14.25
N HIS A 82 16.59 8.53 -14.66
CA HIS A 82 15.37 7.88 -15.13
C HIS A 82 15.08 8.20 -16.60
N GLY A 83 14.64 7.20 -17.36
CA GLY A 83 14.14 7.34 -18.74
C GLY A 83 12.69 7.86 -18.80
N GLY A 84 11.93 7.69 -17.71
CA GLY A 84 10.54 8.14 -17.58
C GLY A 84 10.13 8.42 -16.13
N ARG A 85 8.95 9.02 -15.93
CA ARG A 85 8.40 9.32 -14.58
C ARG A 85 7.79 8.12 -13.88
N ASP A 86 7.61 7.05 -14.64
CA ASP A 86 7.19 5.73 -14.25
C ASP A 86 8.38 4.87 -13.76
N ASP A 87 9.61 5.27 -14.06
CA ASP A 87 10.80 4.64 -13.49
C ASP A 87 10.94 5.01 -12.00
N GLY A 88 11.44 4.05 -11.21
CA GLY A 88 11.65 4.24 -9.77
C GLY A 88 10.45 3.91 -8.90
N ASN A 89 9.28 3.59 -9.47
CA ASN A 89 8.09 3.18 -8.72
C ASN A 89 8.25 1.75 -8.17
N VAL A 90 8.00 1.57 -6.87
CA VAL A 90 8.22 0.28 -6.17
C VAL A 90 6.91 -0.35 -5.73
N ALA A 91 6.11 0.36 -4.94
CA ALA A 91 4.85 -0.17 -4.44
C ALA A 91 3.82 0.94 -4.18
N VAL A 92 2.56 0.58 -4.34
CA VAL A 92 1.40 1.43 -4.06
C VAL A 92 0.48 0.74 -3.06
N ILE A 93 -0.01 1.48 -2.06
CA ILE A 93 -0.82 0.95 -0.97
C ILE A 93 -2.15 1.70 -0.90
N GLU A 94 -3.24 0.94 -0.83
CA GLU A 94 -4.61 1.40 -0.62
C GLU A 94 -5.16 0.86 0.71
N LEU A 95 -5.85 1.70 1.47
CA LEU A 95 -6.40 1.39 2.78
C LEU A 95 -7.92 1.50 2.77
N LYS A 96 -8.60 0.56 3.43
CA LYS A 96 -10.05 0.63 3.63
C LYS A 96 -10.43 0.26 5.04
N LEU A 97 -11.16 1.13 5.74
CA LEU A 97 -11.62 0.84 7.09
C LEU A 97 -12.90 -0.01 7.06
N LYS A 98 -12.81 -1.23 7.59
CA LYS A 98 -13.92 -2.18 7.68
C LYS A 98 -14.63 -2.39 6.34
N GLY A 99 -13.85 -2.43 5.26
CA GLY A 99 -14.37 -2.57 3.91
C GLY A 99 -15.15 -3.87 3.75
N SER A 100 -16.32 -3.80 3.12
CA SER A 100 -17.03 -4.96 2.61
C SER A 100 -16.34 -5.51 1.35
N GLN A 101 -16.80 -6.66 0.86
CA GLN A 101 -16.28 -7.21 -0.40
C GLN A 101 -16.55 -6.26 -1.59
N ALA A 102 -17.69 -5.57 -1.60
CA ALA A 102 -18.03 -4.62 -2.66
C ALA A 102 -17.11 -3.40 -2.61
N ASP A 103 -16.85 -2.86 -1.42
CA ASP A 103 -15.89 -1.75 -1.24
C ASP A 103 -14.49 -2.16 -1.73
N ALA A 104 -14.03 -3.35 -1.34
CA ALA A 104 -12.73 -3.86 -1.75
C ALA A 104 -12.63 -4.04 -3.27
N GLN A 105 -13.71 -4.46 -3.95
CA GLN A 105 -13.73 -4.59 -5.40
C GLN A 105 -13.54 -3.23 -6.11
N GLU A 106 -14.21 -2.17 -5.64
CA GLU A 106 -14.01 -0.82 -6.16
C GLU A 106 -12.58 -0.31 -5.92
N ASP A 107 -12.02 -0.59 -4.74
CA ASP A 107 -10.64 -0.24 -4.41
C ASP A 107 -9.63 -1.06 -5.25
N PHE A 108 -9.92 -2.33 -5.58
CA PHE A 108 -9.08 -3.15 -6.47
C PHE A 108 -9.05 -2.61 -7.90
N GLU A 109 -10.20 -2.21 -8.45
CA GLU A 109 -10.25 -1.59 -9.77
C GLU A 109 -9.41 -0.30 -9.81
N SER A 110 -9.50 0.49 -8.73
CA SER A 110 -8.72 1.71 -8.56
C SER A 110 -7.22 1.42 -8.46
N LEU A 111 -6.84 0.43 -7.67
CA LEU A 111 -5.45 0.02 -7.46
C LEU A 111 -4.83 -0.53 -8.76
N VAL A 112 -5.54 -1.37 -9.50
CA VAL A 112 -5.11 -1.87 -10.82
C VAL A 112 -4.88 -0.72 -11.79
N ALA A 113 -5.83 0.22 -11.88
CA ALA A 113 -5.70 1.37 -12.77
C ALA A 113 -4.47 2.22 -12.41
N MET A 114 -4.20 2.44 -11.12
CA MET A 114 -2.99 3.15 -10.67
C MET A 114 -1.71 2.39 -11.01
N MET A 115 -1.68 1.08 -10.75
CA MET A 115 -0.52 0.25 -11.06
C MET A 115 -0.20 0.25 -12.55
N ASP A 116 -1.21 0.19 -13.41
CA ASP A 116 -1.00 0.14 -14.86
C ASP A 116 -0.60 1.50 -15.45
N VAL A 117 -1.21 2.61 -15.00
CA VAL A 117 -0.90 3.94 -15.53
C VAL A 117 0.39 4.53 -14.96
N LEU A 118 0.70 4.24 -13.70
CA LEU A 118 1.90 4.74 -13.01
C LEU A 118 3.03 3.69 -12.99
N ALA A 119 2.83 2.52 -13.60
CA ALA A 119 3.79 1.42 -13.65
C ALA A 119 4.29 0.93 -12.28
N TYR A 120 3.44 0.93 -11.25
CA TYR A 120 3.81 0.29 -9.98
C TYR A 120 3.82 -1.24 -10.13
N PRO A 121 4.94 -1.91 -9.82
CA PRO A 121 5.05 -3.36 -9.97
C PRO A 121 4.33 -4.15 -8.86
N ILE A 122 4.09 -3.52 -7.70
CA ILE A 122 3.46 -4.14 -6.53
C ILE A 122 2.30 -3.26 -6.04
N GLY A 123 1.13 -3.87 -5.88
CA GLY A 123 -0.02 -3.27 -5.21
C GLY A 123 -0.24 -3.91 -3.84
N ILE A 124 -0.70 -3.10 -2.89
CA ILE A 124 -1.05 -3.56 -1.54
C ILE A 124 -2.43 -3.03 -1.21
N PHE A 125 -3.32 -3.90 -0.77
CA PHE A 125 -4.61 -3.51 -0.19
C PHE A 125 -4.64 -3.90 1.28
N VAL A 126 -5.10 -3.01 2.16
CA VAL A 126 -5.22 -3.29 3.60
C VAL A 126 -6.64 -3.01 4.08
N ASN A 127 -7.36 -4.06 4.46
CA ASN A 127 -8.64 -3.93 5.15
C ASN A 127 -8.41 -3.77 6.66
N ILE A 128 -8.64 -2.57 7.17
CA ILE A 128 -8.36 -2.17 8.55
C ILE A 128 -9.54 -2.53 9.46
N ALA A 129 -9.25 -2.92 10.69
CA ALA A 129 -10.23 -3.34 11.70
C ALA A 129 -11.15 -4.47 11.19
N SER A 130 -10.58 -5.38 10.41
CA SER A 130 -11.28 -6.46 9.72
C SER A 130 -10.50 -7.78 9.80
N GLY A 131 -11.22 -8.89 9.85
CA GLY A 131 -10.67 -10.24 9.73
C GLY A 131 -10.72 -10.81 8.31
N HIS A 132 -11.05 -10.00 7.30
CA HIS A 132 -11.25 -10.42 5.91
C HIS A 132 -10.42 -9.57 4.95
N THR A 133 -9.57 -10.22 4.13
CA THR A 133 -8.71 -9.57 3.13
C THR A 133 -9.48 -9.19 1.87
N HIS A 134 -10.57 -9.92 1.58
CA HIS A 134 -11.32 -9.93 0.33
C HIS A 134 -10.51 -10.31 -0.92
N ALA A 135 -9.35 -10.98 -0.76
CA ALA A 135 -8.48 -11.38 -1.88
C ALA A 135 -9.21 -12.22 -2.95
N GLY A 136 -10.21 -12.99 -2.56
CA GLY A 136 -11.04 -13.77 -3.50
C GLY A 136 -11.85 -12.93 -4.51
N ALA A 137 -12.02 -11.62 -4.26
CA ALA A 137 -12.67 -10.69 -5.18
C ALA A 137 -11.68 -9.95 -6.10
N LEU A 138 -10.37 -10.22 -6.00
CA LEU A 138 -9.38 -9.64 -6.91
C LEU A 138 -9.66 -10.04 -8.37
N PRO A 139 -9.58 -9.09 -9.32
CA PRO A 139 -9.58 -9.41 -10.74
C PRO A 139 -8.44 -10.38 -11.08
N GLU A 140 -8.68 -11.35 -11.97
CA GLU A 140 -7.66 -12.35 -12.36
C GLU A 140 -6.37 -11.69 -12.90
N THR A 141 -6.48 -10.55 -13.57
CA THR A 141 -5.34 -9.78 -14.10
C THR A 141 -4.46 -9.14 -13.02
N ALA A 142 -4.97 -9.05 -11.79
CA ALA A 142 -4.29 -8.43 -10.66
C ALA A 142 -3.70 -9.46 -9.67
N LYS A 143 -4.11 -10.73 -9.76
CA LYS A 143 -3.59 -11.79 -8.89
C LYS A 143 -2.08 -11.95 -9.05
N GLY A 144 -1.37 -12.05 -7.92
CA GLY A 144 0.09 -12.09 -7.90
C GLY A 144 0.78 -10.74 -8.14
N ARG A 145 0.03 -9.68 -8.49
CA ARG A 145 0.52 -8.28 -8.50
C ARG A 145 0.08 -7.51 -7.26
N ILE A 146 -1.08 -7.85 -6.70
CA ILE A 146 -1.63 -7.24 -5.49
C ILE A 146 -1.56 -8.23 -4.34
N THR A 147 -0.99 -7.83 -3.20
CA THR A 147 -1.13 -8.57 -1.94
C THR A 147 -2.18 -7.91 -1.05
N CYS A 148 -3.15 -8.68 -0.60
CA CYS A 148 -4.20 -8.21 0.30
C CYS A 148 -3.88 -8.56 1.75
N PHE A 149 -4.11 -7.59 2.64
CA PHE A 149 -4.00 -7.74 4.08
C PHE A 149 -5.33 -7.45 4.76
N ALA A 150 -5.58 -8.14 5.86
CA ALA A 150 -6.60 -7.77 6.84
C ALA A 150 -5.93 -7.59 8.19
N VAL A 151 -6.23 -6.48 8.86
CA VAL A 151 -5.60 -6.13 10.13
C VAL A 151 -6.67 -5.91 11.18
N LEU A 152 -6.59 -6.63 12.29
CA LEU A 152 -7.52 -6.55 13.40
C LEU A 152 -6.74 -6.37 14.70
N LEU A 153 -7.07 -5.30 15.44
CA LEU A 153 -6.58 -5.14 16.81
C LEU A 153 -7.37 -6.06 17.75
N GLU A 154 -6.65 -6.93 18.44
CA GLU A 154 -7.17 -7.83 19.47
C GLU A 154 -6.60 -7.42 20.85
N THR A 155 -7.10 -8.03 21.92
CA THR A 155 -6.69 -7.68 23.30
C THR A 155 -5.18 -7.86 23.53
N ASP A 156 -4.58 -8.88 22.93
CA ASP A 156 -3.19 -9.28 23.16
C ASP A 156 -2.24 -8.90 22.01
N GLY A 157 -2.72 -8.17 21.00
CA GLY A 157 -1.88 -7.75 19.87
C GLY A 157 -2.64 -7.48 18.59
N VAL A 158 -1.91 -7.47 17.47
CA VAL A 158 -2.46 -7.23 16.14
C VAL A 158 -2.46 -8.52 15.34
N LYS A 159 -3.65 -8.95 14.94
CA LYS A 159 -3.83 -10.05 14.00
C LYS A 159 -3.73 -9.51 12.57
N VAL A 160 -2.78 -10.04 11.81
CA VAL A 160 -2.61 -9.76 10.38
C VAL A 160 -2.82 -11.05 9.59
N LEU A 161 -3.76 -11.01 8.66
CA LEU A 161 -3.95 -12.02 7.62
C LEU A 161 -3.40 -11.48 6.31
N ARG A 162 -2.80 -12.35 5.50
CA ARG A 162 -2.16 -12.03 4.23
C ARG A 162 -2.58 -13.04 3.17
N GLU A 163 -3.01 -12.56 2.02
CA GLU A 163 -3.34 -13.37 0.84
C GLU A 163 -2.79 -12.70 -0.44
N PRO A 164 -2.25 -13.48 -1.39
CA PRO A 164 -1.66 -12.98 -2.65
C PRO A 164 -2.70 -12.72 -3.77
#